data_AF-A0A2D8U720-F1
#
_entry.id   AF-A0A2D8U720-F1
#
_cell.length_a   1.000
_cell.length_b   1.000
_cell.length_c   1.000
_cell.angle_alpha   90.00
_cell.angle_beta   90.00
_cell.angle_gamma   90.00
#
_symmetry.space_group_name_H-M   'P 1'
#
loop_
_entity.id
_entity.type
_entity.pdbx_description
1 polymer ?
#
loop_
_entity_poly.entity_id
_entity_poly.type
_entity_poly.pdbx_seq_one_letter_code
_entity_poly.pdbx_strand_id
1 'polypeptide(L)'
;MPIPNIGREPLNGLYQADLKRLRSIADKNGINKRGSVEVLRASLIHRVVLHSVDLSWEGIQSKSNAELGDLLRIFGIKASGSHKDRRQRLWLHVTQDVNKLKIETLALASREELVELCKRLELPTKGPRTQLIGQVEEVLNSQKKAWGKIKRSLRRSGLTSKPNLKTTNFQDGDNEKSIFVREATPAVLENARQILTRMGPKDGLGSGLEILASNPSDFARMVQTVGLVRGALWSREATSFLLEMMHARGYPTTVEHASEAIHRAALAIADDWVHGDSPSIRTYGITSLNERFDHAGIEDLRARVDRLKPRST
;
A
#
# COMPACT_ATOMS: atom_id res chain seq x y z
N MET A 1 10.30 24.88 -3.40
CA MET A 1 11.00 23.58 -3.23
C MET A 1 10.22 22.51 -3.98
N PRO A 2 10.88 21.44 -4.48
CA PRO A 2 10.16 20.34 -5.12
C PRO A 2 9.15 19.70 -4.15
N ILE A 3 7.98 19.35 -4.67
CA ILE A 3 6.92 18.68 -3.92
C ILE A 3 7.45 17.30 -3.47
N PRO A 4 7.51 16.97 -2.17
CA PRO A 4 7.98 15.67 -1.73
C PRO A 4 7.02 14.56 -2.19
N ASN A 5 7.57 13.43 -2.66
CA ASN A 5 6.81 12.23 -3.01
C ASN A 5 6.91 11.21 -1.86
N ILE A 6 5.77 10.68 -1.40
CA ILE A 6 5.71 9.76 -0.26
C ILE A 6 4.97 8.49 -0.64
N GLY A 7 5.59 7.33 -0.38
CA GLY A 7 4.97 6.02 -0.54
C GLY A 7 4.11 5.57 0.65
N ARG A 8 2.97 4.92 0.41
CA ARG A 8 2.08 4.38 1.46
C ARG A 8 2.69 3.27 2.29
N GLU A 9 3.36 2.31 1.66
CA GLU A 9 3.92 1.13 2.32
C GLU A 9 4.97 1.46 3.39
N PRO A 10 6.02 2.27 3.13
CA PRO A 10 7.00 2.61 4.15
C PRO A 10 6.33 3.36 5.32
N LEU A 11 5.35 4.22 5.04
CA LEU A 11 4.67 4.99 6.07
C LEU A 11 3.74 4.13 6.94
N ASN A 12 2.94 3.23 6.34
CA ASN A 12 2.10 2.28 7.07
C ASN A 12 2.92 1.34 7.94
N GLY A 13 4.02 0.81 7.38
CA GLY A 13 4.96 -0.04 8.11
C GLY A 13 5.50 0.64 9.37
N LEU A 14 5.81 1.94 9.31
CA LEU A 14 6.30 2.71 10.46
C LEU A 14 5.19 3.01 11.49
N TYR A 15 3.97 3.30 11.05
CA TYR A 15 2.84 3.56 11.97
C TYR A 15 2.49 2.36 12.84
N GLN A 16 2.48 1.15 12.26
CA GLN A 16 2.06 -0.07 12.93
C GLN A 16 3.21 -0.82 13.63
N ALA A 17 4.46 -0.50 13.30
CA ALA A 17 5.61 -1.17 13.89
C ALA A 17 5.71 -0.96 15.41
N ASP A 18 6.03 -2.06 16.09
CA ASP A 18 6.43 -2.09 17.49
C ASP A 18 7.90 -1.64 17.67
N LEU A 19 8.36 -1.54 18.93
CA LEU A 19 9.71 -1.07 19.22
C LEU A 19 10.80 -1.97 18.61
N LYS A 20 10.59 -3.28 18.61
CA LYS A 20 11.56 -4.26 18.07
C LYS A 20 11.72 -4.04 16.56
N ARG A 21 10.61 -3.93 15.83
CA ARG A 21 10.61 -3.68 14.39
C ARG A 21 11.19 -2.31 14.05
N LEU A 22 10.81 -1.25 14.78
CA LEU A 22 11.38 0.09 14.57
C LEU A 22 12.90 0.10 14.75
N ARG A 23 13.43 -0.57 15.79
CA ARG A 23 14.89 -0.69 16.00
C ARG A 23 15.58 -1.43 14.86
N SER A 24 14.97 -2.50 14.35
CA SER A 24 15.50 -3.22 13.19
C SER A 24 15.52 -2.36 11.93
N ILE A 25 14.48 -1.57 11.68
CA ILE A 25 14.45 -0.63 10.55
C ILE A 25 15.52 0.46 10.75
N ALA A 26 15.66 0.99 11.96
CA ALA A 26 16.68 1.98 12.28
C ALA A 26 18.10 1.46 12.04
N ASP A 27 18.40 0.23 12.46
CA ASP A 27 19.70 -0.41 12.19
C ASP A 27 19.98 -0.53 10.69
N LYS A 28 19.00 -0.97 9.90
CA LYS A 28 19.14 -1.07 8.44
C LYS A 28 19.38 0.27 7.74
N ASN A 29 18.94 1.37 8.34
CA ASN A 29 19.05 2.72 7.78
C ASN A 29 20.15 3.55 8.48
N GLY A 30 20.96 2.97 9.36
CA GLY A 30 22.01 3.68 10.09
C GLY A 30 21.50 4.76 11.06
N ILE A 31 20.27 4.63 11.57
CA ILE A 31 19.62 5.59 12.47
C ILE A 31 19.84 5.18 13.93
N ASN A 32 20.11 6.16 14.79
CA ASN A 32 20.26 5.93 16.21
C ASN A 32 18.96 5.38 16.84
N LYS A 33 19.08 4.25 17.56
CA LYS A 33 17.98 3.53 18.21
C LYS A 33 17.52 4.10 19.56
N ARG A 34 18.11 5.21 20.02
CA ARG A 34 17.82 5.80 21.33
C ARG A 34 16.46 6.50 21.36
N GLY A 35 15.81 6.45 22.52
CA GLY A 35 14.54 7.14 22.79
C GLY A 35 13.35 6.20 22.93
N SER A 36 12.19 6.78 23.21
CA SER A 36 10.92 6.06 23.24
C SER A 36 10.47 5.62 21.84
N VAL A 37 9.47 4.74 21.79
CA VAL A 37 8.87 4.23 20.54
C VAL A 37 8.49 5.37 19.60
N GLU A 38 7.87 6.42 20.13
CA GLU A 38 7.38 7.53 19.32
C GLU A 38 8.51 8.42 18.80
N VAL A 39 9.57 8.65 19.60
CA VAL A 39 10.76 9.40 19.16
C VAL A 39 11.46 8.66 18.02
N LEU A 40 11.62 7.35 18.16
CA LEU A 40 12.23 6.53 17.11
C LEU A 40 11.36 6.51 15.85
N ARG A 41 10.03 6.42 16.01
CA ARG A 41 9.09 6.46 14.88
C ARG A 41 9.11 7.81 14.16
N ALA A 42 9.08 8.93 14.88
CA ALA A 42 9.20 10.26 14.27
C ALA A 42 10.53 10.40 13.51
N SER A 43 11.63 9.94 14.11
CA SER A 43 12.95 9.92 13.46
C SER A 43 12.97 9.09 12.17
N LEU A 44 12.33 7.92 12.18
CA LEU A 44 12.22 7.05 11.01
C LEU A 44 11.33 7.64 9.92
N ILE A 45 10.18 8.22 10.28
CA ILE A 45 9.32 8.93 9.32
C ILE A 45 10.10 10.08 8.68
N HIS A 46 10.86 10.84 9.46
CA HIS A 46 11.71 11.90 8.90
C HIS A 46 12.75 11.35 7.92
N ARG A 47 13.55 10.37 8.35
CA ARG A 47 14.71 9.90 7.59
C ARG A 47 14.37 9.00 6.40
N VAL A 48 13.31 8.20 6.51
CA VAL A 48 12.93 7.20 5.49
C VAL A 48 11.85 7.74 4.56
N VAL A 49 10.89 8.53 5.09
CA VAL A 49 9.73 9.00 4.31
C VAL A 49 9.89 10.45 3.87
N LEU A 50 10.52 11.29 4.68
CA LEU A 50 10.66 12.74 4.44
C LEU A 50 12.13 13.15 4.28
N HIS A 51 12.95 12.30 3.64
CA HIS A 51 14.41 12.47 3.60
C HIS A 51 14.88 13.80 3.00
N SER A 52 14.08 14.39 2.09
CA SER A 52 14.35 15.69 1.44
C SER A 52 13.78 16.89 2.19
N VAL A 53 13.01 16.67 3.26
CA VAL A 53 12.37 17.75 4.01
C VAL A 53 13.29 18.21 5.14
N ASP A 54 13.65 19.49 5.08
CA ASP A 54 14.32 20.14 6.20
C ASP A 54 13.34 20.36 7.36
N LEU A 55 13.62 19.71 8.49
CA LEU A 55 12.90 19.83 9.77
C LEU A 55 13.77 20.47 10.85
N SER A 56 14.85 21.14 10.46
CA SER A 56 15.56 22.09 11.34
C SER A 56 14.60 23.18 11.80
N TRP A 57 15.04 23.97 12.78
CA TRP A 57 14.23 25.08 13.27
C TRP A 57 13.94 26.11 12.16
N GLU A 58 14.97 26.49 11.42
CA GLU A 58 14.92 27.38 10.28
C GLU A 58 14.03 26.76 9.17
N GLY A 59 14.20 25.45 8.97
CA GLY A 59 13.40 24.65 8.05
C GLY A 59 11.91 24.58 8.39
N ILE A 60 11.55 24.58 9.68
CA ILE A 60 10.15 24.61 10.15
C ILE A 60 9.57 26.02 10.05
N GLN A 61 10.36 27.05 10.41
CA GLN A 61 9.93 28.45 10.33
C GLN A 61 9.62 28.90 8.90
N SER A 62 10.37 28.41 7.92
CA SER A 62 10.18 28.75 6.51
C SER A 62 8.96 28.10 5.84
N LYS A 63 8.29 27.13 6.49
CA LYS A 63 7.16 26.40 5.87
C LYS A 63 5.87 27.18 5.90
N SER A 64 5.13 27.09 4.81
CA SER A 64 3.75 27.57 4.73
C SER A 64 2.83 26.79 5.69
N ASN A 65 1.70 27.41 6.04
CA ASN A 65 0.70 26.77 6.89
C ASN A 65 0.15 25.47 6.26
N ALA A 66 0.07 25.40 4.94
CA ALA A 66 -0.38 24.22 4.20
C ALA A 66 0.63 23.05 4.31
N GLU A 67 1.91 23.32 4.07
CA GLU A 67 3.00 22.34 4.22
C GLU A 67 3.08 21.77 5.64
N LEU A 68 2.98 22.63 6.66
CA LEU A 68 2.93 22.16 8.05
C LEU A 68 1.72 21.26 8.31
N GLY A 69 0.56 21.59 7.73
CA GLY A 69 -0.62 20.75 7.81
C GLY A 69 -0.38 19.35 7.25
N ASP A 70 0.29 19.26 6.11
CA ASP A 70 0.61 17.99 5.46
C ASP A 70 1.63 17.19 6.25
N LEU A 71 2.72 17.82 6.70
CA LEU A 71 3.73 17.17 7.55
C LEU A 71 3.10 16.60 8.82
N LEU A 72 2.21 17.35 9.49
CA LEU A 72 1.50 16.85 10.68
C LEU A 72 0.60 15.65 10.36
N ARG A 73 0.01 15.57 9.16
CA ARG A 73 -0.76 14.40 8.70
C ARG A 73 0.16 13.20 8.42
N ILE A 74 1.33 13.43 7.81
CA ILE A 74 2.35 12.40 7.53
C ILE A 74 3.01 11.88 8.80
N PHE A 75 3.17 12.70 9.83
CA PHE A 75 3.56 12.22 11.15
C PHE A 75 2.41 11.52 11.90
N GLY A 76 1.19 11.55 11.35
CA GLY A 76 0.04 10.91 11.95
C GLY A 76 -0.47 11.60 13.23
N ILE A 77 -0.20 12.90 13.40
CA ILE A 77 -0.61 13.70 14.56
C ILE A 77 -1.67 14.76 14.18
N LYS A 78 -2.06 15.63 15.13
CA LYS A 78 -3.13 16.62 14.90
C LYS A 78 -2.64 17.73 13.96
N ALA A 79 -3.31 17.89 12.82
CA ALA A 79 -2.94 18.87 11.79
C ALA A 79 -3.68 20.22 11.88
N SER A 80 -4.77 20.31 12.64
CA SER A 80 -5.57 21.54 12.80
C SER A 80 -4.91 22.54 13.74
N GLY A 81 -5.21 23.83 13.61
CA GLY A 81 -4.68 24.91 14.47
C GLY A 81 -4.10 26.07 13.64
N SER A 82 -3.68 27.12 14.35
CA SER A 82 -3.01 28.28 13.75
C SER A 82 -1.64 27.91 13.17
N HIS A 83 -1.03 28.79 12.37
CA HIS A 83 0.31 28.57 11.81
C HIS A 83 1.34 28.36 12.92
N LYS A 84 1.28 29.19 13.97
CA LYS A 84 2.12 29.08 15.16
C LYS A 84 1.93 27.73 15.87
N ASP A 85 0.68 27.32 16.12
CA ASP A 85 0.40 26.03 16.77
C ASP A 85 0.99 24.85 16.00
N ARG A 86 0.92 24.90 14.67
CA ARG A 86 1.44 23.83 13.82
C ARG A 86 2.97 23.77 13.86
N ARG A 87 3.66 24.91 13.85
CA ARG A 87 5.13 24.97 13.99
C ARG A 87 5.58 24.44 15.34
N GLN A 88 5.00 24.95 16.43
CA GLN A 88 5.28 24.48 17.79
C GLN A 88 5.06 22.96 17.91
N ARG A 89 3.92 22.47 17.43
CA ARG A 89 3.58 21.04 17.49
C ARG A 89 4.54 20.18 16.69
N LEU A 90 4.90 20.59 15.48
CA LEU A 90 5.84 19.87 14.63
C LEU A 90 7.22 19.82 15.30
N TRP A 91 7.71 20.97 15.79
CA TRP A 91 8.99 21.06 16.48
C TRP A 91 9.04 20.17 17.73
N LEU A 92 8.01 20.24 18.59
CA LEU A 92 7.87 19.37 19.75
C LEU A 92 7.89 17.89 19.36
N HIS A 93 7.17 17.51 18.31
CA HIS A 93 7.08 16.11 17.88
C HIS A 93 8.40 15.54 17.37
N VAL A 94 9.20 16.34 16.65
CA VAL A 94 10.43 15.86 16.02
C VAL A 94 11.66 16.00 16.92
N THR A 95 11.64 16.91 17.91
CA THR A 95 12.81 17.19 18.76
C THR A 95 12.66 16.73 20.20
N GLN A 96 11.45 16.59 20.73
CA GLN A 96 11.21 16.34 22.15
C GLN A 96 10.62 14.95 22.39
N ASP A 97 10.94 14.37 23.56
CA ASP A 97 10.26 13.16 24.05
C ASP A 97 9.12 13.56 25.00
N VAL A 98 7.89 13.19 24.65
CA VAL A 98 6.68 13.45 25.45
C VAL A 98 6.74 12.87 26.86
N ASN A 99 7.59 11.87 27.09
CA ASN A 99 7.78 11.29 28.43
C ASN A 99 8.79 12.07 29.27
N LYS A 100 9.66 12.87 28.62
CA LYS A 100 10.71 13.65 29.28
C LYS A 100 10.31 15.10 29.47
N LEU A 101 9.78 15.76 28.44
CA LEU A 101 9.37 17.16 28.52
C LEU A 101 7.96 17.27 29.10
N LYS A 102 7.90 17.45 30.42
CA LYS A 102 6.66 17.61 31.21
C LYS A 102 6.74 18.86 32.07
N ILE A 103 5.57 19.34 32.51
CA ILE A 103 5.41 20.44 33.46
C ILE A 103 6.34 20.26 34.67
N GLU A 104 6.30 19.08 35.29
CA GLU A 104 7.15 18.72 36.45
C GLU A 104 8.65 18.86 36.19
N THR A 105 9.10 18.52 34.98
CA THR A 105 10.52 18.59 34.61
C THR A 105 10.99 20.01 34.26
N LEU A 106 10.07 20.92 33.89
CA LEU A 106 10.42 22.32 33.63
C LEU A 106 10.92 23.02 34.89
N ALA A 107 10.42 22.60 36.06
CA ALA A 107 10.87 23.11 37.36
C ALA A 107 12.33 22.75 37.68
N LEU A 108 12.93 21.80 36.97
CA LEU A 108 14.35 21.44 37.10
C LEU A 108 15.24 22.09 36.02
N ALA A 109 14.66 22.68 34.99
CA ALA A 109 15.42 23.30 33.89
C ALA A 109 16.10 24.60 34.33
N SER A 110 17.33 24.80 33.88
CA SER A 110 18.05 26.06 34.01
C SER A 110 17.32 27.19 33.28
N ARG A 111 17.64 28.44 33.64
CA ARG A 111 17.03 29.60 32.98
C ARG A 111 17.42 29.66 31.50
N GLU A 112 18.65 29.26 31.19
CA GLU A 112 19.22 29.23 29.84
C GLU A 112 18.48 28.22 28.96
N GLU A 113 18.21 27.00 29.48
CA GLU A 113 17.40 25.99 28.79
C GLU A 113 15.96 26.48 28.55
N LEU A 114 15.37 27.18 29.52
CA LEU A 114 14.03 27.76 29.38
C LEU A 114 13.99 28.87 28.32
N VAL A 115 15.02 29.72 28.25
CA VAL A 115 15.13 30.74 27.19
C VAL A 115 15.23 30.09 25.81
N GLU A 116 16.01 29.04 25.66
CA GLU A 116 16.12 28.31 24.39
C GLU A 116 14.80 27.62 24.02
N LEU A 117 14.11 27.00 24.99
CA LEU A 117 12.76 26.45 24.79
C LEU A 117 11.77 27.54 24.35
N CYS A 118 11.75 28.70 25.02
CA CYS A 118 10.91 29.83 24.62
C CYS A 118 11.20 30.27 23.19
N LYS A 119 12.49 30.38 22.81
CA LYS A 119 12.90 30.74 21.45
C LYS A 119 12.35 29.74 20.43
N ARG A 120 12.51 28.43 20.67
CA ARG A 120 12.02 27.35 19.79
C ARG A 120 10.49 27.20 19.81
N LEU A 121 9.81 27.78 20.77
CA LEU A 121 8.35 27.80 20.84
C LEU A 121 7.76 29.15 20.41
N GLU A 122 8.56 30.07 19.89
CA GLU A 122 8.12 31.41 19.48
C GLU A 122 7.42 32.17 20.63
N LEU A 123 8.01 32.07 21.83
CA LEU A 123 7.57 32.72 23.06
C LEU A 123 8.53 33.86 23.43
N PRO A 124 8.07 34.85 24.21
CA PRO A 124 8.95 35.86 24.79
C PRO A 124 10.07 35.21 25.61
N THR A 125 11.30 35.69 25.46
CA THR A 125 12.49 35.18 26.17
C THR A 125 12.91 36.05 27.36
N LYS A 126 12.26 37.22 27.52
CA LYS A 126 12.51 38.16 28.61
C LYS A 126 11.61 37.82 29.81
N GLY A 127 12.14 38.02 31.01
CA GLY A 127 11.43 37.82 32.26
C GLY A 127 12.17 36.93 33.26
N PRO A 128 11.63 36.84 34.49
CA PRO A 128 12.10 35.90 35.51
C PRO A 128 11.81 34.45 35.09
N ARG A 129 12.55 33.50 35.70
CA ARG A 129 12.44 32.07 35.39
C ARG A 129 11.01 31.54 35.51
N THR A 130 10.26 31.98 36.52
CA THR A 130 8.86 31.58 36.76
C THR A 130 7.94 31.96 35.61
N GLN A 131 8.16 33.14 35.00
CA GLN A 131 7.38 33.58 33.83
C GLN A 131 7.69 32.72 32.59
N LEU A 132 8.97 32.40 32.36
CA LEU A 132 9.37 31.53 31.25
C LEU A 132 8.77 30.12 31.39
N ILE A 133 8.78 29.56 32.61
CA ILE A 133 8.14 28.28 32.91
C ILE A 133 6.65 28.35 32.57
N GLY A 134 5.92 29.35 33.08
CA GLY A 134 4.48 29.48 32.84
C GLY A 134 4.12 29.56 31.36
N GLN A 135 4.91 30.27 30.55
CA GLN A 135 4.70 30.36 29.10
C GLN A 135 4.92 29.01 28.39
N VAL A 136 5.96 28.27 28.76
CA VAL A 136 6.21 26.93 28.18
C VAL A 136 5.14 25.94 28.63
N GLU A 137 4.71 25.99 29.89
CA GLU A 137 3.62 25.17 30.42
C GLU A 137 2.31 25.41 29.68
N GLU A 138 1.98 26.67 29.39
CA GLU A 138 0.80 27.03 28.61
C GLU A 138 0.81 26.37 27.22
N VAL A 139 1.95 26.40 26.52
CA VAL A 139 2.11 25.72 25.22
C VAL A 139 2.02 24.20 25.36
N LEU A 140 2.66 23.60 26.37
CA LEU A 140 2.56 22.16 26.58
C LEU A 140 1.12 21.71 26.89
N ASN A 141 0.37 22.53 27.62
CA ASN A 141 -1.04 22.29 27.92
C ASN A 141 -1.93 22.45 26.68
N SER A 142 -1.72 23.50 25.87
CA SER A 142 -2.50 23.70 24.64
C SER A 142 -2.23 22.60 23.61
N GLN A 143 -1.02 22.04 23.62
CA GLN A 143 -0.62 20.93 22.74
C GLN A 143 -0.83 19.54 23.37
N LYS A 144 -1.45 19.46 24.55
CA LYS A 144 -1.67 18.17 25.24
C LYS A 144 -2.40 17.18 24.33
N LYS A 145 -1.83 15.98 24.18
CA LYS A 145 -2.30 14.91 23.27
C LYS A 145 -2.27 15.25 21.77
N ALA A 146 -1.74 16.41 21.36
CA ALA A 146 -1.68 16.83 19.97
C ALA A 146 -0.35 16.49 19.28
N TRP A 147 0.71 16.26 20.04
CA TRP A 147 2.05 15.86 19.58
C TRP A 147 2.53 14.59 20.30
N GLY A 148 3.68 14.07 19.88
CA GLY A 148 4.35 12.94 20.49
C GLY A 148 3.72 11.60 20.09
N LYS A 149 2.42 11.39 20.34
CA LYS A 149 1.74 10.12 20.04
C LYS A 149 1.02 10.16 18.70
N ILE A 150 1.30 9.17 17.85
CA ILE A 150 0.55 8.95 16.62
C ILE A 150 -0.90 8.54 16.92
N LYS A 151 -1.84 9.00 16.08
CA LYS A 151 -3.26 8.63 16.16
C LYS A 151 -3.46 7.12 16.25
N ARG A 152 -4.35 6.72 17.17
CA ARG A 152 -4.65 5.30 17.43
C ARG A 152 -5.15 4.55 16.19
N SER A 153 -5.92 5.20 15.32
CA SER A 153 -6.40 4.60 14.06
C SER A 153 -5.25 4.20 13.15
N LEU A 154 -4.26 5.08 12.94
CA LEU A 154 -3.09 4.80 12.12
C LEU A 154 -2.23 3.67 12.71
N ARG A 155 -2.09 3.63 14.04
CA ARG A 155 -1.35 2.56 14.71
C ARG A 155 -2.01 1.17 14.58
N ARG A 156 -3.34 1.11 14.46
CA ARG A 156 -4.09 -0.16 14.37
C ARG A 156 -4.28 -0.58 12.92
N SER A 157 -4.78 0.32 12.09
CA SER A 157 -5.26 0.02 10.74
C SER A 157 -4.38 0.60 9.64
N GLY A 158 -3.32 1.34 10.00
CA GLY A 158 -2.54 2.09 9.01
C GLY A 158 -3.38 3.18 8.34
N LEU A 159 -2.91 3.63 7.18
CA LEU A 159 -3.68 4.43 6.24
C LEU A 159 -4.67 3.52 5.54
N THR A 160 -5.96 3.73 5.81
CA THR A 160 -7.06 3.07 5.11
C THR A 160 -7.41 3.79 3.80
N SER A 161 -7.09 5.08 3.70
CA SER A 161 -7.27 5.91 2.51
C SER A 161 -6.09 6.86 2.31
N LYS A 162 -5.97 7.39 1.10
CA LYS A 162 -4.99 8.43 0.76
C LYS A 162 -5.17 9.64 1.68
N PRO A 163 -4.13 10.10 2.41
CA PRO A 163 -4.22 11.30 3.21
C PRO A 163 -4.45 12.51 2.30
N ASN A 164 -5.34 13.40 2.72
CA ASN A 164 -5.59 14.66 2.02
C ASN A 164 -4.41 15.62 2.27
N LEU A 165 -3.45 15.59 1.35
CA LEU A 165 -2.26 16.45 1.32
C LEU A 165 -2.41 17.50 0.22
N LYS A 166 -2.01 18.75 0.50
CA LYS A 166 -2.15 19.89 -0.41
C LYS A 166 -0.88 20.26 -1.16
N THR A 167 0.26 19.96 -0.56
CA THR A 167 1.62 20.44 -0.91
C THR A 167 2.63 19.30 -0.94
N THR A 168 2.16 18.07 -0.79
CA THR A 168 2.98 16.86 -0.79
C THR A 168 2.26 15.80 -1.62
N ASN A 169 2.99 15.19 -2.56
CA ASN A 169 2.46 14.16 -3.42
C ASN A 169 2.47 12.85 -2.64
N PHE A 170 1.28 12.36 -2.31
CA PHE A 170 1.14 11.02 -1.77
C PHE A 170 1.00 10.03 -2.93
N GLN A 171 2.05 9.23 -3.12
CA GLN A 171 2.01 8.03 -3.93
C GLN A 171 1.41 6.94 -3.02
N ASP A 172 0.13 6.65 -3.23
CA ASP A 172 -0.25 5.24 -3.13
C ASP A 172 0.72 4.52 -4.07
N GLY A 173 1.31 3.41 -3.65
CA GLY A 173 2.20 2.68 -4.55
C GLY A 173 1.40 2.28 -5.79
N ASP A 174 1.43 3.10 -6.84
CA ASP A 174 1.17 2.69 -8.21
C ASP A 174 2.39 1.90 -8.66
N ASN A 175 2.51 0.75 -8.01
CA ASN A 175 3.10 -0.48 -8.48
C ASN A 175 2.65 -1.59 -7.52
N GLU A 176 1.35 -1.69 -7.24
CA GLU A 176 0.79 -3.02 -7.47
C GLU A 176 1.22 -3.35 -8.89
N LYS A 177 2.02 -4.40 -9.10
CA LYS A 177 2.13 -4.98 -10.45
C LYS A 177 0.70 -5.31 -10.83
N SER A 178 0.02 -4.38 -11.49
CA SER A 178 -1.35 -4.55 -11.88
C SER A 178 -1.29 -5.62 -12.92
N ILE A 179 -1.81 -6.77 -12.55
CA ILE A 179 -1.98 -7.86 -13.48
C ILE A 179 -3.05 -7.38 -14.46
N PHE A 180 -2.61 -7.01 -15.65
CA PHE A 180 -3.52 -6.66 -16.74
C PHE A 180 -3.92 -7.97 -17.42
N VAL A 181 -4.97 -8.61 -16.92
CA VAL A 181 -5.65 -9.61 -17.76
C VAL A 181 -6.25 -8.85 -18.95
N ARG A 182 -5.78 -9.15 -20.16
CA ARG A 182 -6.16 -8.46 -21.40
C ARG A 182 -7.12 -9.29 -22.23
N GLU A 183 -7.87 -8.61 -23.10
CA GLU A 183 -8.59 -9.29 -24.18
C GLU A 183 -7.59 -9.95 -25.14
N ALA A 184 -7.75 -11.26 -25.37
CA ALA A 184 -6.91 -11.98 -26.31
C ALA A 184 -7.14 -11.42 -27.73
N THR A 185 -6.07 -10.99 -28.39
CA THR A 185 -6.13 -10.52 -29.78
C THR A 185 -6.52 -11.67 -30.73
N PRO A 186 -7.02 -11.37 -31.94
CA PRO A 186 -7.27 -12.40 -32.96
C PRO A 186 -6.04 -13.28 -33.24
N ALA A 187 -4.83 -12.73 -33.19
CA ALA A 187 -3.59 -13.47 -33.38
C ALA A 187 -3.33 -14.48 -32.25
N VAL A 188 -3.56 -14.08 -31.00
CA VAL A 188 -3.42 -14.95 -29.82
C VAL A 188 -4.48 -16.05 -29.81
N LEU A 189 -5.72 -15.73 -30.19
CA LEU A 189 -6.81 -16.70 -30.33
C LEU A 189 -6.49 -17.76 -31.40
N GLU A 190 -5.92 -17.34 -32.53
CA GLU A 190 -5.51 -18.26 -33.59
C GLU A 190 -4.32 -19.14 -33.15
N ASN A 191 -3.36 -18.58 -32.41
CA ASN A 191 -2.27 -19.35 -31.84
C ASN A 191 -2.80 -20.42 -30.85
N ALA A 192 -3.68 -20.03 -29.92
CA ALA A 192 -4.31 -20.96 -28.99
C ALA A 192 -5.09 -22.06 -29.71
N ARG A 193 -5.83 -21.73 -30.78
CA ARG A 193 -6.53 -22.71 -31.63
C ARG A 193 -5.57 -23.72 -32.25
N GLN A 194 -4.47 -23.26 -32.83
CA GLN A 194 -3.47 -24.15 -33.44
C GLN A 194 -2.84 -25.09 -32.41
N ILE A 195 -2.54 -24.58 -31.21
CA ILE A 195 -1.99 -25.36 -30.10
C ILE A 195 -2.97 -26.47 -29.68
N LEU A 196 -4.25 -26.12 -29.46
CA LEU A 196 -5.30 -27.08 -29.08
C LEU A 196 -5.53 -28.14 -30.17
N THR A 197 -5.47 -27.75 -31.44
CA THR A 197 -5.69 -28.67 -32.58
C THR A 197 -4.50 -29.60 -32.82
N ARG A 198 -3.26 -29.09 -32.70
CA ARG A 198 -2.04 -29.87 -32.98
C ARG A 198 -1.67 -30.85 -31.87
N MET A 199 -1.92 -30.47 -30.61
CA MET A 199 -1.56 -31.28 -29.43
C MET A 199 -2.77 -31.98 -28.79
N GLY A 200 -3.98 -31.71 -29.27
CA GLY A 200 -5.17 -32.44 -28.87
C GLY A 200 -5.12 -33.92 -29.28
N PRO A 201 -5.85 -34.80 -28.57
CA PRO A 201 -5.96 -36.21 -28.94
C PRO A 201 -6.53 -36.34 -30.37
N LYS A 202 -5.90 -37.16 -31.22
CA LYS A 202 -6.32 -37.41 -32.60
C LYS A 202 -7.47 -38.42 -32.72
N ASP A 203 -7.91 -38.97 -31.58
CA ASP A 203 -8.82 -40.11 -31.52
C ASP A 203 -10.27 -39.62 -31.60
N GLY A 204 -10.66 -39.08 -32.76
CA GLY A 204 -11.96 -39.15 -33.45
C GLY A 204 -13.30 -38.95 -32.71
N LEU A 205 -13.33 -38.66 -31.41
CA LEU A 205 -14.55 -38.53 -30.62
C LEU A 205 -14.60 -37.14 -30.01
N GLY A 206 -15.10 -36.18 -30.80
CA GLY A 206 -15.74 -34.93 -30.39
C GLY A 206 -15.33 -34.43 -29.01
N SER A 207 -14.03 -34.27 -28.81
CA SER A 207 -13.49 -34.06 -27.47
C SER A 207 -13.77 -32.61 -27.07
N GLY A 208 -13.94 -32.32 -25.79
CA GLY A 208 -14.15 -30.94 -25.33
C GLY A 208 -13.12 -29.93 -25.90
N LEU A 209 -11.93 -30.39 -26.32
CA LEU A 209 -10.94 -29.58 -27.01
C LEU A 209 -11.32 -29.16 -28.44
N GLU A 210 -12.00 -30.00 -29.23
CA GLU A 210 -12.41 -29.63 -30.60
C GLU A 210 -13.47 -28.53 -30.60
N ILE A 211 -14.39 -28.60 -29.63
CA ILE A 211 -15.40 -27.56 -29.41
C ILE A 211 -14.73 -26.24 -28.99
N LEU A 212 -13.73 -26.31 -28.11
CA LEU A 212 -12.96 -25.14 -27.67
C LEU A 212 -12.04 -24.57 -28.76
N ALA A 213 -11.46 -25.42 -29.61
CA ALA A 213 -10.71 -25.00 -30.78
C ALA A 213 -11.62 -24.35 -31.85
N SER A 214 -12.88 -24.80 -31.95
CA SER A 214 -13.88 -24.20 -32.84
C SER A 214 -14.37 -22.83 -32.34
N ASN A 215 -14.26 -22.56 -31.03
CA ASN A 215 -14.59 -21.28 -30.42
C ASN A 215 -13.49 -20.81 -29.45
N PRO A 216 -12.33 -20.36 -29.97
CA PRO A 216 -11.17 -19.98 -29.15
C PRO A 216 -11.46 -18.78 -28.23
N SER A 217 -12.50 -17.98 -28.54
CA SER A 217 -12.92 -16.86 -27.70
C SER A 217 -13.48 -17.32 -26.35
N ASP A 218 -14.25 -18.41 -26.33
CA ASP A 218 -14.79 -18.97 -25.08
C ASP A 218 -13.69 -19.60 -24.22
N PHE A 219 -12.72 -20.26 -24.85
CA PHE A 219 -11.51 -20.71 -24.18
C PHE A 219 -10.74 -19.53 -23.56
N ALA A 220 -10.51 -18.46 -24.31
CA ALA A 220 -9.83 -17.27 -23.80
C ALA A 220 -10.57 -16.60 -22.64
N ARG A 221 -11.91 -16.55 -22.66
CA ARG A 221 -12.70 -16.05 -21.52
C ARG A 221 -12.52 -16.89 -20.27
N MET A 222 -12.42 -18.21 -20.40
CA MET A 222 -12.14 -19.09 -19.26
C MET A 222 -10.72 -18.85 -18.73
N VAL A 223 -9.72 -18.75 -19.61
CA VAL A 223 -8.33 -18.43 -19.23
C VAL A 223 -8.25 -17.08 -18.53
N GLN A 224 -8.91 -16.05 -19.05
CA GLN A 224 -9.01 -14.73 -18.43
C GLN A 224 -9.71 -14.79 -17.07
N THR A 225 -10.78 -15.57 -16.94
CA THR A 225 -11.46 -15.78 -15.66
C THR A 225 -10.52 -16.40 -14.65
N VAL A 226 -9.74 -17.40 -15.05
CA VAL A 226 -8.70 -18.01 -14.19
C VAL A 226 -7.61 -16.99 -13.86
N GLY A 227 -7.14 -16.18 -14.81
CA GLY A 227 -6.15 -15.14 -14.58
C GLY A 227 -6.62 -14.05 -13.61
N LEU A 228 -7.90 -13.69 -13.66
CA LEU A 228 -8.54 -12.77 -12.71
C LEU A 228 -8.66 -13.39 -11.30
N VAL A 229 -8.50 -14.70 -11.18
CA VAL A 229 -8.72 -15.49 -9.96
C VAL A 229 -7.41 -15.98 -9.33
N ARG A 230 -6.42 -16.33 -10.14
CA ARG A 230 -5.14 -16.89 -9.69
C ARG A 230 -3.95 -15.98 -9.99
N GLY A 231 -4.17 -14.88 -10.71
CA GLY A 231 -3.14 -13.96 -11.17
C GLY A 231 -2.67 -14.25 -12.60
N ALA A 232 -1.88 -13.33 -13.17
CA ALA A 232 -1.40 -13.37 -14.55
C ALA A 232 -0.30 -14.40 -14.81
N LEU A 233 0.42 -14.84 -13.77
CA LEU A 233 1.43 -15.87 -13.93
C LEU A 233 0.72 -17.21 -14.10
N TRP A 234 0.79 -17.75 -15.32
CA TRP A 234 0.12 -19.00 -15.64
C TRP A 234 0.92 -20.21 -15.17
N SER A 235 0.49 -20.85 -14.09
CA SER A 235 1.14 -22.02 -13.51
C SER A 235 0.41 -23.33 -13.81
N ARG A 236 0.98 -24.47 -13.37
CA ARG A 236 0.31 -25.78 -13.47
C ARG A 236 -0.92 -25.84 -12.59
N GLU A 237 -0.90 -25.19 -11.43
CA GLU A 237 -2.04 -25.07 -10.53
C GLU A 237 -3.18 -24.25 -11.17
N ALA A 238 -2.87 -23.17 -11.89
CA ALA A 238 -3.85 -22.42 -12.66
C ALA A 238 -4.49 -23.27 -13.78
N THR A 239 -3.71 -24.19 -14.36
CA THR A 239 -4.19 -25.14 -15.37
C THR A 239 -5.12 -26.19 -14.74
N SER A 240 -4.78 -26.74 -13.59
CA SER A 240 -5.67 -27.66 -12.85
C SER A 240 -7.01 -26.99 -12.54
N PHE A 241 -6.99 -25.73 -12.12
CA PHE A 241 -8.22 -24.96 -11.86
C PHE A 241 -9.02 -24.66 -13.14
N LEU A 242 -8.35 -24.40 -14.27
CA LEU A 242 -9.00 -24.27 -15.57
C LEU A 242 -9.71 -25.58 -15.97
N LEU A 243 -9.08 -26.74 -15.73
CA LEU A 243 -9.67 -28.05 -16.03
C LEU A 243 -10.91 -28.34 -15.16
N GLU A 244 -10.87 -28.00 -13.86
CA GLU A 244 -12.05 -28.07 -12.98
C GLU A 244 -13.20 -27.18 -13.50
N MET A 245 -12.87 -25.96 -13.92
CA MET A 245 -13.84 -25.00 -14.48
C MET A 245 -14.42 -25.48 -15.82
N MET A 246 -13.60 -26.09 -16.67
CA MET A 246 -14.02 -26.68 -17.93
C MET A 246 -14.96 -27.86 -17.69
N HIS A 247 -14.63 -28.75 -16.75
CA HIS A 247 -15.49 -29.87 -16.36
C HIS A 247 -16.84 -29.38 -15.83
N ALA A 248 -16.86 -28.38 -14.94
CA ALA A 248 -18.09 -27.76 -14.44
C ALA A 248 -18.95 -27.12 -15.54
N ARG A 249 -18.34 -26.68 -16.63
CA ARG A 249 -19.03 -26.12 -17.82
C ARG A 249 -19.44 -27.16 -18.85
N GLY A 250 -19.28 -28.46 -18.57
CA GLY A 250 -19.66 -29.53 -19.48
C GLY A 250 -18.62 -29.86 -20.55
N TYR A 251 -17.36 -29.46 -20.35
CA TYR A 251 -16.21 -29.85 -21.18
C TYR A 251 -15.35 -30.88 -20.45
N PRO A 252 -15.76 -32.17 -20.39
CA PRO A 252 -14.96 -33.20 -19.74
C PRO A 252 -13.66 -33.41 -20.52
N THR A 253 -12.53 -33.37 -19.81
CA THR A 253 -11.20 -33.65 -20.38
C THR A 253 -10.62 -34.83 -19.61
N THR A 254 -10.49 -35.97 -20.28
CA THR A 254 -10.19 -37.27 -19.63
C THR A 254 -8.79 -37.79 -19.93
N VAL A 255 -7.91 -37.01 -20.57
CA VAL A 255 -6.61 -37.50 -21.05
C VAL A 255 -5.46 -36.60 -20.57
N GLU A 256 -4.38 -37.18 -20.03
CA GLU A 256 -3.15 -36.44 -19.65
C GLU A 256 -2.60 -35.58 -20.80
N HIS A 257 -2.73 -36.05 -22.05
CA HIS A 257 -2.32 -35.33 -23.25
C HIS A 257 -3.13 -34.04 -23.50
N ALA A 258 -4.42 -34.03 -23.12
CA ALA A 258 -5.27 -32.84 -23.20
C ALA A 258 -4.83 -31.75 -22.20
N SER A 259 -4.32 -32.15 -21.03
CA SER A 259 -3.83 -31.21 -20.00
C SER A 259 -2.64 -30.39 -20.50
N GLU A 260 -1.70 -31.01 -21.21
CA GLU A 260 -0.53 -30.30 -21.76
C GLU A 260 -0.94 -29.33 -22.89
N ALA A 261 -1.87 -29.73 -23.75
CA ALA A 261 -2.39 -28.87 -24.81
C ALA A 261 -3.11 -27.64 -24.24
N ILE A 262 -3.95 -27.84 -23.21
CA ILE A 262 -4.67 -26.78 -22.50
C ILE A 262 -3.70 -25.85 -21.76
N HIS A 263 -2.68 -26.41 -21.10
CA HIS A 263 -1.65 -25.63 -20.42
C HIS A 263 -0.95 -24.67 -21.39
N ARG A 264 -0.47 -25.19 -22.53
CA ARG A 264 0.25 -24.39 -23.52
C ARG A 264 -0.63 -23.34 -24.19
N ALA A 265 -1.90 -23.67 -24.46
CA ALA A 265 -2.83 -22.74 -25.09
C ALA A 265 -3.18 -21.59 -24.14
N ALA A 266 -3.39 -21.91 -22.86
CA ALA A 266 -3.66 -20.90 -21.85
C ALA A 266 -2.42 -20.06 -21.51
N LEU A 267 -1.23 -20.66 -21.50
CA LEU A 267 0.04 -19.95 -21.34
C LEU A 267 0.26 -18.94 -22.48
N ALA A 268 -0.04 -19.33 -23.73
CA ALA A 268 0.07 -18.41 -24.88
C ALA A 268 -0.86 -17.19 -24.76
N ILE A 269 -2.04 -17.35 -24.15
CA ILE A 269 -2.96 -16.24 -23.86
C ILE A 269 -2.46 -15.40 -22.68
N ALA A 270 -1.90 -16.04 -21.65
CA ALA A 270 -1.39 -15.36 -20.47
C ALA A 270 -0.09 -14.58 -20.72
N ASP A 271 0.74 -15.03 -21.65
CA ASP A 271 1.98 -14.35 -22.05
C ASP A 271 1.68 -12.98 -22.70
N ASP A 272 0.58 -12.90 -23.48
CA ASP A 272 0.06 -11.65 -24.04
C ASP A 272 -0.40 -10.65 -22.97
N TRP A 273 -0.69 -11.09 -21.74
CA TRP A 273 -1.02 -10.16 -20.65
C TRP A 273 0.18 -9.31 -20.22
N VAL A 274 1.38 -9.90 -20.29
CA VAL A 274 2.64 -9.26 -19.90
C VAL A 274 3.19 -8.40 -21.05
N HIS A 275 3.03 -8.85 -22.28
CA HIS A 275 3.71 -8.27 -23.45
C HIS A 275 2.79 -7.62 -24.49
N GLY A 276 1.47 -7.77 -24.36
CA GLY A 276 0.48 -7.29 -25.35
C GLY A 276 0.00 -5.86 -25.13
N ASP A 277 -0.48 -5.25 -26.22
CA ASP A 277 -0.99 -3.88 -26.26
C ASP A 277 -2.52 -3.77 -26.13
N SER A 278 -3.22 -4.91 -26.01
CA SER A 278 -4.68 -4.98 -25.91
C SER A 278 -5.27 -4.29 -24.67
N PRO A 279 -6.52 -3.79 -24.73
CA PRO A 279 -7.21 -3.23 -23.56
C PRO A 279 -7.27 -4.22 -22.39
N SER A 280 -7.06 -3.72 -21.17
CA SER A 280 -7.19 -4.51 -19.95
C SER A 280 -8.65 -4.66 -19.53
N ILE A 281 -9.07 -5.88 -19.19
CA ILE A 281 -10.47 -6.20 -18.83
C ILE A 281 -10.83 -5.74 -17.40
N ARG A 282 -9.83 -5.60 -16.51
CA ARG A 282 -9.89 -4.97 -15.17
C ARG A 282 -8.50 -4.99 -14.51
N THR A 283 -8.11 -3.90 -13.88
CA THR A 283 -6.93 -3.86 -13.00
C THR A 283 -7.33 -4.31 -11.60
N TYR A 284 -6.87 -5.49 -11.19
CA TYR A 284 -6.87 -5.88 -9.78
C TYR A 284 -5.45 -5.85 -9.24
N GLY A 285 -5.35 -5.37 -8.01
CA GLY A 285 -4.15 -5.45 -7.23
C GLY A 285 -3.78 -6.85 -6.80
N ILE A 286 -2.50 -7.22 -6.82
CA ILE A 286 -2.00 -8.51 -6.31
C ILE A 286 -2.46 -8.75 -4.87
N THR A 287 -2.53 -7.70 -4.05
CA THR A 287 -3.00 -7.77 -2.66
C THR A 287 -4.50 -8.07 -2.60
N SER A 288 -5.29 -7.40 -3.46
CA SER A 288 -6.73 -7.65 -3.59
C SER A 288 -7.05 -9.03 -4.14
N LEU A 289 -6.15 -9.64 -4.92
CA LEU A 289 -6.31 -11.03 -5.37
C LEU A 289 -6.03 -11.99 -4.21
N ASN A 290 -4.92 -11.83 -3.49
CA ASN A 290 -4.58 -12.72 -2.36
C ASN A 290 -5.63 -12.73 -1.24
N GLU A 291 -6.27 -11.59 -0.96
CA GLU A 291 -7.37 -11.48 0.03
C GLU A 291 -8.70 -12.04 -0.48
N ARG A 292 -8.88 -12.16 -1.80
CA ARG A 292 -10.12 -12.62 -2.45
C ARG A 292 -10.12 -14.08 -2.86
N PHE A 293 -9.02 -14.81 -2.75
CA PHE A 293 -8.88 -16.18 -3.26
C PHE A 293 -8.36 -17.18 -2.23
N ASP A 294 -8.57 -16.88 -0.95
CA ASP A 294 -8.62 -17.90 0.09
C ASP A 294 -9.81 -18.87 -0.15
N HIS A 295 -10.00 -19.84 0.74
CA HIS A 295 -11.12 -20.79 0.63
C HIS A 295 -12.49 -20.09 0.50
N ALA A 296 -12.70 -18.93 1.11
CA ALA A 296 -13.96 -18.18 1.04
C ALA A 296 -14.14 -17.49 -0.33
N GLY A 297 -13.04 -17.01 -0.90
CA GLY A 297 -12.95 -16.46 -2.24
C GLY A 297 -13.32 -17.40 -3.39
N ILE A 298 -12.84 -18.64 -3.29
CA ILE A 298 -13.12 -19.69 -4.27
C ILE A 298 -14.62 -20.06 -4.26
N GLU A 299 -15.27 -20.04 -3.09
CA GLU A 299 -16.70 -20.31 -2.96
C GLU A 299 -17.58 -19.18 -3.52
N ASP A 300 -17.25 -17.89 -3.30
CA ASP A 300 -18.00 -16.78 -3.95
C ASP A 300 -17.88 -16.82 -5.47
N LEU A 301 -16.71 -17.21 -5.99
CA LEU A 301 -16.50 -17.40 -7.42
C LEU A 301 -17.27 -18.60 -7.97
N ARG A 302 -17.26 -19.75 -7.29
CA ARG A 302 -18.09 -20.91 -7.65
C ARG A 302 -19.56 -20.48 -7.77
N ALA A 303 -20.07 -19.78 -6.77
CA ALA A 303 -21.43 -19.23 -6.79
C ALA A 303 -21.66 -18.22 -7.94
N ARG A 304 -20.65 -17.49 -8.41
CA ARG A 304 -20.73 -16.60 -9.59
C ARG A 304 -20.67 -17.36 -10.92
N VAL A 305 -19.83 -18.39 -11.01
CA VAL A 305 -19.73 -19.27 -12.18
C VAL A 305 -21.04 -20.03 -12.36
N ASP A 306 -21.65 -20.50 -11.28
CA ASP A 306 -22.96 -21.17 -11.29
C ASP A 306 -24.10 -20.23 -11.74
N ARG A 307 -23.94 -18.91 -11.52
CA ARG A 307 -24.85 -17.87 -12.02
C ARG A 307 -24.66 -17.57 -13.51
N LEU A 308 -23.50 -17.87 -14.07
CA LEU A 308 -23.20 -17.76 -15.50
C LEU A 308 -23.57 -19.09 -16.19
N LYS A 309 -24.87 -19.38 -16.26
CA LYS A 309 -25.40 -20.57 -16.96
C LYS A 309 -24.82 -20.66 -18.38
N PRO A 310 -24.65 -21.89 -18.93
CA PRO A 310 -24.23 -22.06 -20.32
C PRO A 310 -25.16 -21.24 -21.22
N ARG A 311 -24.58 -20.50 -22.17
CA ARG A 311 -25.37 -19.98 -23.28
C ARG A 311 -25.98 -21.20 -23.96
N SER A 312 -27.29 -21.35 -23.82
CA SER A 312 -28.07 -22.27 -24.64
C SER A 312 -27.69 -22.02 -26.09
N THR A 313 -27.38 -23.09 -26.81
CA THR A 313 -27.07 -23.16 -28.25
C THR A 313 -27.90 -22.22 -29.09
#